data_AF-A0A2G6NWH7-F1
#
_entry.id   AF-A0A2G6NWH7-F1
#
_cell.length_a   1.000
_cell.length_b   1.000
_cell.length_c   1.000
_cell.angle_alpha   90.00
_cell.angle_beta   90.00
_cell.angle_gamma   90.00
#
_symmetry.space_group_name_H-M   'P 1'
#
loop_
_entity.id
_entity.type
_entity.pdbx_description
1 polymer ?
#
loop_
_entity_poly.entity_id
_entity_poly.type
_entity_poly.pdbx_seq_one_letter_code
_entity_poly.pdbx_strand_id
1 'polypeptide(L)'
;MQGPLSRTLVQRLGLLAGRAADIEALDFYTAFTCEGPGGEWLVSRTGYTGEHGYELYLPAADMPAVWEELLAKGADLGVAPIGLAARDTLRFEVCYCLYGHELTEDISPLEAGIGWAVKMKK
;
A
#
# COMPACT_ATOMS: atom_id res chain seq x y z
N MET A 1 2.05 2.64 3.17
CA MET A 1 2.05 2.50 4.65
C MET A 1 1.61 1.10 5.01
N GLN A 2 2.43 0.30 5.69
CA GLN A 2 2.10 -1.10 6.01
C GLN A 2 2.47 -1.43 7.47
N GLY A 3 1.64 -2.23 8.13
CA GLY A 3 1.73 -2.60 9.54
C GLY A 3 0.38 -2.51 10.28
N PRO A 4 0.25 -3.11 11.48
CA PRO A 4 -1.03 -3.25 12.19
C PRO A 4 -1.68 -1.90 12.57
N LEU A 5 -0.87 -0.85 12.72
CA LEU A 5 -1.32 0.51 13.07
C LEU A 5 -1.46 1.43 11.84
N SER A 6 -1.31 0.90 10.62
CA SER A 6 -1.34 1.71 9.39
C SER A 6 -2.67 2.42 9.19
N ARG A 7 -3.82 1.81 9.54
CA ARG A 7 -5.14 2.47 9.49
C ARG A 7 -5.18 3.70 10.38
N THR A 8 -4.80 3.55 11.64
CA THR A 8 -4.77 4.64 12.61
C THR A 8 -3.88 5.78 12.11
N LEU A 9 -2.71 5.46 11.55
CA LEU A 9 -1.81 6.46 11.02
C LEU A 9 -2.39 7.19 9.79
N VAL A 10 -2.98 6.47 8.83
CA VAL A 10 -3.61 7.09 7.64
C VAL A 10 -4.77 7.99 8.04
N GLN A 11 -5.58 7.60 9.04
CA GLN A 11 -6.66 8.44 9.57
C GLN A 11 -6.16 9.71 10.30
N ARG A 12 -4.90 9.77 10.72
CA ARG A 12 -4.30 10.95 11.38
C ARG A 12 -3.79 12.00 10.39
N LEU A 13 -3.73 11.69 9.10
CA LEU A 13 -3.28 12.64 8.08
C LEU A 13 -4.29 13.77 7.95
N GLY A 14 -3.85 15.00 8.15
CA GLY A 14 -4.68 16.20 8.02
C GLY A 14 -5.24 16.36 6.62
N LEU A 15 -4.48 15.92 5.60
CA LEU A 15 -4.91 15.93 4.21
C LEU A 15 -6.00 14.89 3.88
N LEU A 16 -6.23 13.92 4.77
CA LEU A 16 -7.36 12.98 4.72
C LEU A 16 -8.39 13.26 5.83
N ALA A 17 -8.35 14.45 6.44
CA ALA A 17 -9.30 14.82 7.47
C ALA A 17 -10.75 14.72 6.96
N GLY A 18 -11.63 14.13 7.77
CA GLY A 18 -13.03 13.89 7.40
C GLY A 18 -13.28 12.64 6.56
N ARG A 19 -12.23 11.91 6.12
CA ARG A 19 -12.35 10.66 5.35
C ARG A 19 -12.17 9.41 6.21
N ALA A 20 -12.26 9.54 7.53
CA ALA A 20 -12.07 8.43 8.47
C ALA A 20 -13.04 7.25 8.18
N ALA A 21 -14.30 7.56 7.86
CA ALA A 21 -15.30 6.57 7.48
C ALA A 21 -14.97 5.87 6.15
N ASP A 22 -14.48 6.61 5.15
CA ASP A 22 -14.03 6.02 3.87
C ASP A 22 -12.86 5.05 4.09
N ILE A 23 -11.89 5.45 4.93
CA ILE A 23 -10.71 4.63 5.27
C ILE A 23 -11.10 3.38 6.07
N GLU A 24 -12.11 3.48 6.93
CA GLU A 24 -12.63 2.37 7.75
C GLU A 24 -13.42 1.37 6.92
N ALA A 25 -14.24 1.87 5.98
CA ALA A 25 -15.05 1.06 5.07
C ALA A 25 -14.24 0.45 3.92
N LEU A 26 -12.98 0.86 3.72
CA LEU A 26 -12.16 0.38 2.61
C LEU A 26 -11.85 -1.12 2.77
N ASP A 27 -12.35 -1.94 1.85
CA ASP A 27 -12.09 -3.37 1.79
C ASP A 27 -10.75 -3.67 1.12
N PHE A 28 -10.16 -4.82 1.43
CA PHE A 28 -8.89 -5.23 0.81
C PHE A 28 -9.06 -5.31 -0.71
N TYR A 29 -8.07 -4.81 -1.45
CA TYR A 29 -8.09 -4.75 -2.92
C TYR A 29 -9.14 -3.76 -3.50
N THR A 30 -9.53 -2.74 -2.72
CA THR A 30 -10.37 -1.62 -3.17
C THR A 30 -9.68 -0.28 -2.94
N ALA A 31 -10.21 0.77 -3.57
CA ALA A 31 -9.67 2.12 -3.49
C ALA A 31 -10.79 3.16 -3.59
N PHE A 32 -10.52 4.36 -3.08
CA PHE A 32 -11.35 5.55 -3.29
C PHE A 32 -10.48 6.72 -3.73
N THR A 33 -11.09 7.70 -4.41
CA THR A 33 -10.42 8.95 -4.75
C THR A 33 -10.90 10.12 -3.89
N CYS A 34 -10.03 11.08 -3.68
CA CYS A 34 -10.34 12.34 -3.01
C CYS A 34 -9.53 13.50 -3.60
N GLU A 35 -10.00 14.73 -3.40
CA GLU A 35 -9.26 15.93 -3.79
C GLU A 35 -8.27 16.32 -2.68
N GLY A 36 -7.01 16.53 -3.07
CA GLY A 36 -5.97 17.12 -2.24
C GLY A 36 -5.50 18.47 -2.80
N PRO A 37 -4.51 19.13 -2.16
CA PRO A 37 -4.05 20.46 -2.56
C PRO A 37 -3.52 20.53 -3.99
N GLY A 38 -2.80 19.49 -4.44
CA GLY A 38 -2.24 19.39 -5.78
C GLY A 38 -3.14 18.72 -6.82
N GLY A 39 -4.34 18.27 -6.43
CA GLY A 39 -5.30 17.56 -7.29
C GLY A 39 -5.74 16.20 -6.73
N GLU A 40 -6.23 15.32 -7.59
CA GLU A 40 -6.80 14.02 -7.20
C GLU A 40 -5.76 13.10 -6.56
N TRP A 41 -6.16 12.48 -5.45
CA TRP A 41 -5.45 11.43 -4.75
C TRP A 41 -6.22 10.13 -4.86
N LEU A 42 -5.50 9.02 -4.94
CA LEU A 42 -6.03 7.66 -4.86
C LEU A 42 -5.52 7.00 -3.58
N VAL A 43 -6.44 6.57 -2.73
CA VAL A 43 -6.14 5.83 -1.50
C VAL A 43 -6.65 4.41 -1.67
N SER A 44 -5.75 3.43 -1.59
CA SER A 44 -6.07 2.02 -1.78
C SER A 44 -5.71 1.20 -0.56
N ARG A 45 -6.49 0.16 -0.29
CA ARG A 45 -6.18 -0.84 0.75
C ARG A 45 -5.50 -2.04 0.11
N THR A 46 -4.22 -1.85 -0.15
CA THR A 46 -3.30 -2.80 -0.78
C THR A 46 -1.93 -2.71 -0.09
N GLY A 47 -1.03 -3.60 -0.48
CA GLY A 47 0.31 -3.64 0.06
C GLY A 47 1.07 -4.85 -0.44
N TYR A 48 2.37 -4.83 -0.21
CA TYR A 48 3.29 -5.86 -0.69
C TYR A 48 4.10 -6.51 0.43
N THR A 49 3.83 -6.21 1.70
CA THR A 49 4.50 -6.87 2.84
C THR A 49 3.62 -7.94 3.51
N GLY A 50 2.38 -8.13 3.03
CA GLY A 50 1.41 -9.06 3.64
C GLY A 50 0.73 -8.54 4.91
N GLU A 51 1.10 -7.34 5.35
CA GLU A 51 0.50 -6.67 6.51
C GLU A 51 -0.75 -5.88 6.14
N HIS A 52 -1.53 -5.48 7.14
CA HIS A 52 -2.56 -4.46 6.94
C HIS A 52 -1.90 -3.18 6.42
N GLY A 53 -2.41 -2.60 5.34
CA GLY A 53 -1.71 -1.53 4.65
C GLY A 53 -2.57 -0.71 3.70
N TYR A 54 -1.99 0.42 3.33
CA TYR A 54 -2.55 1.38 2.39
C TYR A 54 -1.46 1.89 1.45
N GLU A 55 -1.82 2.12 0.19
CA GLU A 55 -0.98 2.80 -0.80
C GLU A 55 -1.64 4.14 -1.15
N LEU A 56 -0.87 5.22 -1.08
CA LEU A 56 -1.29 6.58 -1.35
C LEU A 56 -0.64 7.04 -2.66
N TYR A 57 -1.46 7.37 -3.65
CA TYR A 57 -1.01 7.94 -4.91
C TYR A 57 -1.53 9.36 -4.99
N LEU A 58 -0.62 10.31 -5.19
CA LEU A 58 -0.90 11.73 -5.10
C LEU A 58 0.07 12.53 -5.96
N PRO A 59 -0.27 13.77 -6.35
CA PRO A 59 0.58 14.64 -7.13
C PRO A 59 1.94 14.84 -6.46
N ALA A 60 3.03 14.83 -7.24
CA ALA A 60 4.39 14.89 -6.70
C ALA A 60 4.65 16.10 -5.78
N ALA A 61 3.95 17.22 -6.01
CA ALA A 61 4.03 18.42 -5.19
C ALA A 61 3.53 18.21 -3.75
N ASP A 62 2.59 17.29 -3.53
CA ASP A 62 2.00 17.01 -2.21
C ASP A 62 2.85 16.01 -1.40
N MET A 63 3.69 15.22 -2.08
CA MET A 63 4.43 14.10 -1.47
C MET A 63 5.35 14.48 -0.30
N PRO A 64 6.16 15.56 -0.37
CA PRO A 64 7.02 15.93 0.74
C PRO A 64 6.24 16.23 2.02
N ALA A 65 5.13 16.98 1.92
CA ALA A 65 4.30 17.33 3.06
C ALA A 65 3.63 16.09 3.69
N VAL A 66 3.12 15.18 2.84
CA VAL A 66 2.53 13.92 3.30
C VAL A 66 3.56 13.04 4.00
N TRP A 67 4.77 12.96 3.46
CA TRP A 67 5.85 12.18 4.05
C TRP A 67 6.25 12.70 5.44
N GLU A 68 6.45 14.01 5.57
CA GLU A 68 6.77 14.63 6.86
C GLU A 68 5.64 14.45 7.88
N GLU A 69 4.39 14.63 7.44
CA GLU A 69 3.23 14.44 8.30
C GLU A 69 3.09 12.99 8.78
N LEU A 70 3.30 11.99 7.90
CA LEU A 70 3.29 10.57 8.26
C LEU A 70 4.27 10.26 9.39
N LEU A 71 5.50 10.76 9.27
CA LEU A 71 6.54 10.53 10.27
C LEU A 71 6.22 11.24 11.59
N ALA A 72 5.77 12.49 11.52
CA ALA A 72 5.41 13.27 12.70
C ALA A 72 4.20 12.69 13.45
N LYS A 73 3.13 12.32 12.73
CA LYS A 73 1.87 11.80 13.29
C LYS A 73 1.96 10.33 13.70
N GLY A 74 2.95 9.60 13.21
CA GLY A 74 3.18 8.20 13.56
C GLY A 74 4.31 7.98 14.57
N ALA A 75 4.96 9.04 15.06
CA ALA A 75 6.09 8.92 15.97
C ALA A 75 5.75 8.15 17.26
N ASP A 76 4.57 8.39 17.85
CA ASP A 76 4.05 7.64 19.00
C ASP A 76 3.59 6.22 18.66
N LEU A 77 3.38 5.93 17.38
CA LEU A 77 3.04 4.60 16.85
C LEU A 77 4.29 3.80 16.46
N GLY A 78 5.49 4.38 16.58
CA GLY A 78 6.75 3.75 16.16
C GLY A 78 6.93 3.69 14.64
N VAL A 79 6.32 4.60 13.88
CA VAL A 79 6.53 4.64 12.42
C VAL A 79 8.00 4.87 12.10
N ALA A 80 8.50 4.18 11.09
CA ALA A 80 9.85 4.38 10.58
C ALA A 80 9.88 4.19 9.06
N PRO A 81 10.76 4.91 8.35
CA PRO A 81 11.10 4.58 6.97
C PRO A 81 11.65 3.15 6.88
N ILE A 82 11.25 2.42 5.85
CA ILE A 82 11.71 1.06 5.60
C ILE A 82 12.31 0.95 4.19
N GLY A 83 13.44 0.25 4.09
CA GLY A 83 14.15 0.06 2.83
C GLY A 83 13.64 -1.13 2.02
N LEU A 84 14.11 -1.23 0.78
CA LEU A 84 13.72 -2.28 -0.17
C LEU A 84 14.06 -3.69 0.32
N ALA A 85 15.22 -3.89 0.96
CA ALA A 85 15.64 -5.22 1.44
C ALA A 85 14.67 -5.82 2.48
N ALA A 86 14.14 -4.98 3.38
CA ALA A 86 13.16 -5.41 4.36
C ALA A 86 11.81 -5.73 3.68
N ARG A 87 11.37 -4.92 2.71
CA ARG A 87 10.20 -5.24 1.88
C ARG A 87 10.37 -6.57 1.15
N ASP A 88 11.54 -6.82 0.58
CA ASP A 88 11.82 -8.04 -0.18
C ASP A 88 11.80 -9.29 0.70
N THR A 89 12.14 -9.16 1.98
CA THR A 89 11.96 -10.23 2.97
C THR A 89 10.47 -10.44 3.27
N LEU A 90 9.75 -9.39 3.65
CA LEU A 90 8.35 -9.48 4.06
C LEU A 90 7.44 -10.01 2.95
N ARG A 91 7.63 -9.55 1.71
CA ARG A 91 6.86 -10.03 0.55
C ARG A 91 7.09 -11.52 0.31
N PHE A 92 8.29 -12.00 0.57
CA PHE A 92 8.66 -13.40 0.39
C PHE A 92 8.02 -14.29 1.46
N GLU A 93 7.99 -13.83 2.72
CA GLU A 93 7.35 -14.54 3.84
C GLU A 93 5.86 -14.81 3.59
N VAL A 94 5.16 -13.89 2.90
CA VAL A 94 3.75 -14.07 2.50
C VAL A 94 3.56 -14.61 1.08
N CYS A 95 4.63 -15.14 0.47
CA CYS A 95 4.60 -15.81 -0.84
C CYS A 95 4.17 -14.91 -2.01
N TYR A 96 4.47 -13.61 -1.97
CA TYR A 96 4.24 -12.70 -3.09
C TYR A 96 5.40 -12.79 -4.10
N CYS A 97 5.05 -13.04 -5.36
CA CYS A 97 6.00 -13.16 -6.46
C CYS A 97 6.55 -11.81 -6.90
N LEU A 98 7.86 -11.75 -7.14
CA LEU A 98 8.54 -10.60 -7.75
C LEU A 98 8.98 -10.96 -9.18
N TYR A 99 8.68 -10.07 -10.14
CA TYR A 99 9.16 -10.25 -11.51
C TYR A 99 10.70 -10.19 -11.58
N GLY A 100 11.29 -11.09 -12.36
CA GLY A 100 12.74 -11.35 -12.38
C GLY A 100 13.22 -12.38 -11.36
N HIS A 101 12.34 -12.83 -10.45
CA HIS A 101 12.64 -13.87 -9.46
C HIS A 101 11.72 -15.08 -9.63
N GLU A 102 10.48 -15.00 -9.14
CA GLU A 102 9.49 -16.08 -9.24
C GLU A 102 8.67 -15.99 -10.53
N LEU A 103 8.69 -14.83 -11.21
CA LEU A 103 8.02 -14.62 -12.48
C LEU A 103 9.02 -14.15 -13.51
N THR A 104 9.06 -14.82 -14.66
CA THR A 104 9.86 -14.43 -15.82
C THR A 104 9.10 -14.81 -17.09
N GLU A 105 9.64 -14.50 -18.26
CA GLU A 105 9.08 -14.97 -19.54
C GLU A 105 9.12 -16.52 -19.65
N ASP A 106 10.05 -17.16 -18.95
CA ASP A 106 10.26 -18.61 -18.97
C ASP A 106 9.50 -19.37 -17.85
N ILE A 107 8.89 -18.66 -16.91
CA ILE A 107 8.12 -19.25 -15.80
C ILE A 107 6.66 -18.82 -15.92
N SER A 108 5.77 -19.75 -16.27
CA SER A 108 4.35 -19.46 -16.41
C SER A 108 3.69 -19.15 -15.07
N PRO A 109 2.57 -18.41 -15.04
CA PRO A 109 1.82 -18.16 -13.82
C PRO A 109 1.34 -19.43 -13.10
N LEU A 110 1.14 -20.53 -13.84
CA LEU A 110 0.78 -21.83 -13.28
C LEU A 110 1.98 -22.47 -12.55
N GLU A 111 3.17 -22.44 -13.14
CA GLU A 111 4.41 -22.93 -12.52
C GLU A 111 4.79 -22.10 -11.29
N ALA A 112 4.57 -20.79 -11.34
CA ALA A 112 4.80 -19.87 -10.22
C ALA A 112 3.74 -19.98 -9.10
N GLY A 113 2.75 -20.86 -9.21
CA GLY A 113 1.72 -21.06 -8.18
C GLY A 113 0.67 -19.94 -8.07
N ILE A 114 0.66 -18.98 -9.00
CA ILE A 114 -0.29 -17.86 -9.04
C ILE A 114 -1.40 -18.05 -10.08
N GLY A 115 -1.75 -19.31 -10.38
CA GLY A 115 -2.83 -19.65 -11.32
C GLY A 115 -4.18 -19.03 -10.96
N TRP A 116 -4.41 -18.72 -9.69
CA TRP A 116 -5.60 -18.01 -9.21
C TRP A 116 -5.75 -16.60 -9.82
N ALA A 117 -4.66 -15.98 -10.26
CA ALA A 117 -4.68 -14.67 -10.93
C ALA A 117 -4.97 -14.76 -12.44
N VAL A 118 -5.09 -15.98 -13.00
CA VAL A 118 -5.31 -16.20 -14.44
C VAL A 118 -6.75 -16.65 -14.71
N LYS A 119 -7.58 -15.72 -15.20
CA LYS A 119 -8.93 -16.05 -15.68
C LYS A 119 -8.86 -16.67 -17.08
N MET A 120 -8.80 -18.00 -17.16
CA MET A 120 -8.70 -18.75 -18.44
C MET A 120 -9.89 -18.54 -19.39
N LYS A 121 -11.06 -18.20 -18.84
CA LYS A 121 -12.27 -17.84 -19.60
C LYS A 121 -12.59 -16.38 -19.34
N LYS A 122 -12.07 -15.47 -20.18
CA LYS A 122 -12.28 -14.02 -20.00
C LYS A 122 -13.72 -13.61 -20.25
#